data_AF-A0A359I9H8-F1
#
_entry.id   AF-A0A359I9H8-F1
#
_cell.length_a   1.000
_cell.length_b   1.000
_cell.length_c   1.000
_cell.angle_alpha   90.00
_cell.angle_beta   90.00
_cell.angle_gamma   90.00
#
_symmetry.space_group_name_H-M   'P 1'
#
loop_
_entity.id
_entity.type
_entity.pdbx_description
1 polymer ?
#
loop_
_entity_poly.entity_id
_entity_poly.type
_entity_poly.pdbx_seq_one_letter_code
_entity_poly.pdbx_strand_id
1 'polypeptide(L)'
;MKLKKLLSIAVLSSVTAVCAVSCSEDELPGFVHADKREVKLENTGLTSSGDQALVVLAANNDWHVSRKDEWLHISHESGARGRHNLFISADPNTSSKSRLGFIEIDMAGKTEQFAVTQSGFDYILEIDRTSIELDIDGAATQPGSHIMTVTANSSWTINVPSDCGWLKVTPASGEAGETPVVFSADENTSGSDRMVSLAIIEGDMEKTFSVSQSGTRVMFDDKTVGFVYFTDDMAWATGGNDQVGSINGSANSTLPIYSAANVGIKTEFDKRYFDFNASGSSVYAADGYLKFGKGNNQNAFMLKQPLDIPAGKKANVAISFRLAKNGTDKFTVSVAVDGPGEIENAVNDELSLSAPCVPVDNSDKTINWQWKDFTVNVNGVTAETKIIIGETQYIIDGFKTRSGYFRGFIDDIKVTRTANN
;
A
#
# COMPACT_ATOMS: atom_id res chain seq x y z
N MET A 1 -54.25 10.99 70.68
CA MET A 1 -54.63 12.08 69.73
C MET A 1 -55.29 13.17 70.57
N LYS A 2 -54.89 14.44 70.67
CA LYS A 2 -53.81 15.28 70.16
C LYS A 2 -53.78 16.52 71.09
N LEU A 3 -52.58 17.00 71.43
CA LEU A 3 -52.22 18.34 71.94
C LEU A 3 -52.94 18.95 73.17
N LYS A 4 -52.17 19.29 74.22
CA LYS A 4 -52.35 20.44 75.16
C LYS A 4 -51.02 20.59 75.95
N LYS A 5 -50.14 21.53 75.58
CA LYS A 5 -49.94 22.90 76.11
C LYS A 5 -49.54 23.01 77.60
N LEU A 6 -48.35 23.61 77.78
CA LEU A 6 -47.91 24.61 78.79
C LEU A 6 -47.18 24.19 80.08
N LEU A 7 -46.06 24.92 80.25
CA LEU A 7 -45.37 25.43 81.45
C LEU A 7 -44.59 24.49 82.38
N SER A 8 -43.30 24.81 82.57
CA SER A 8 -42.65 25.09 83.87
C SER A 8 -41.26 25.68 83.61
N ILE A 9 -41.03 26.96 83.95
CA ILE A 9 -40.47 27.49 85.20
C ILE A 9 -38.93 27.35 85.27
N ALA A 10 -38.31 28.51 85.44
CA ALA A 10 -36.90 28.79 85.53
C ALA A 10 -36.21 28.15 86.74
N VAL A 11 -34.92 27.82 86.60
CA VAL A 11 -33.98 27.83 87.72
C VAL A 11 -32.69 28.50 87.24
N LEU A 12 -32.31 29.53 88.00
CA LEU A 12 -31.16 30.39 87.83
C LEU A 12 -29.94 29.77 88.55
N SER A 13 -28.82 29.74 87.84
CA SER A 13 -27.43 29.90 88.29
C SER A 13 -26.86 29.02 89.42
N SER A 14 -25.83 28.25 89.07
CA SER A 14 -24.56 28.25 89.82
C SER A 14 -23.40 28.09 88.84
N VAL A 15 -22.54 29.11 88.84
CA VAL A 15 -21.33 29.25 88.01
C VAL A 15 -20.23 28.41 88.64
N THR A 16 -19.64 27.52 87.86
CA THR A 16 -18.34 26.91 88.16
C THR A 16 -17.38 27.33 87.05
N ALA A 17 -16.44 28.21 87.39
CA ALA A 17 -15.37 28.64 86.51
C ALA A 17 -14.40 27.48 86.30
N VAL A 18 -14.38 26.94 85.07
CA VAL A 18 -13.30 26.09 84.58
C VAL A 18 -12.39 27.00 83.75
N CYS A 19 -11.15 27.16 84.20
CA CYS A 19 -10.11 27.83 83.44
C CYS A 19 -9.88 27.06 82.12
N ALA A 20 -10.36 27.60 81.01
CA ALA A 20 -9.95 27.15 79.70
C ALA A 20 -8.54 27.71 79.45
N VAL A 21 -7.55 26.83 79.46
CA VAL A 21 -6.25 27.09 78.85
C VAL A 21 -6.53 27.37 77.38
N SER A 22 -6.33 28.63 76.97
CA SER A 22 -6.29 29.00 75.56
C SER A 22 -5.09 28.29 74.95
N CYS A 23 -5.35 27.22 74.19
CA CYS A 23 -4.44 26.84 73.12
C CYS A 23 -4.45 28.03 72.15
N SER A 24 -3.31 28.71 71.99
CA SER A 24 -3.08 29.46 70.77
C SER A 24 -3.19 28.46 69.62
N GLU A 25 -4.06 28.73 68.65
CA GLU A 25 -4.01 28.03 67.37
C GLU A 25 -2.65 28.39 66.76
N ASP A 26 -1.65 27.52 66.96
CA ASP A 26 -0.47 27.50 66.12
C ASP A 26 -0.98 27.29 64.70
N GLU A 27 -0.95 28.33 63.86
CA GLU A 27 -1.25 28.22 62.44
C GLU A 27 -0.38 27.11 61.86
N LEU A 28 -1.02 25.99 61.51
CA LEU A 28 -0.33 24.90 60.83
C LEU A 28 0.34 25.47 59.58
N PRO A 29 1.61 25.11 59.29
CA PRO A 29 2.28 25.61 58.10
C PRO A 29 1.44 25.28 56.86
N GLY A 30 1.36 26.23 55.91
CA GLY A 30 0.58 26.04 54.69
C GLY A 30 0.91 24.71 53.99
N PHE A 31 -0.11 23.99 53.56
CA PHE A 31 -0.01 22.68 52.91
C PHE A 31 -0.90 22.68 51.66
N VAL A 32 -0.26 22.51 50.51
CA VAL A 32 -0.91 22.26 49.21
C VAL A 32 -0.23 21.06 48.60
N HIS A 33 -1.01 20.05 48.20
CA HIS A 33 -0.49 18.83 47.62
C HIS A 33 -1.49 18.24 46.64
N ALA A 34 -1.02 17.95 45.42
CA ALA A 34 -1.76 17.16 44.45
C ALA A 34 -1.35 15.68 44.56
N ASP A 35 -2.32 14.77 44.49
CA ASP A 35 -2.07 13.33 44.48
C ASP A 35 -1.24 12.86 43.27
N LYS A 36 -1.26 13.64 42.19
CA LYS A 36 -0.48 13.44 40.97
C LYS A 36 0.18 14.75 40.57
N ARG A 37 1.45 14.65 40.15
CA ARG A 37 2.23 15.76 39.58
C ARG A 37 2.40 15.67 38.06
N GLU A 38 1.89 14.60 37.46
CA GLU A 38 1.91 14.36 36.03
C GLU A 38 0.54 13.89 35.57
N VAL A 39 0.05 14.50 34.49
CA VAL A 39 -1.17 14.14 33.78
C VAL A 39 -0.79 13.78 32.35
N LYS A 40 -1.35 12.68 31.85
CA LYS A 40 -1.20 12.26 30.46
C LYS A 40 -2.54 12.32 29.77
N LEU A 41 -2.58 13.01 28.64
CA LEU A 41 -3.75 13.13 27.77
C LEU A 41 -3.37 12.60 26.39
N GLU A 42 -4.33 11.99 25.72
CA GLU A 42 -4.23 11.68 24.29
C GLU A 42 -4.32 12.97 23.47
N ASN A 43 -4.05 12.84 22.16
CA ASN A 43 -4.15 13.96 21.22
C ASN A 43 -5.51 14.67 21.25
N THR A 44 -6.60 13.99 21.63
CA THR A 44 -7.94 14.58 21.80
C THR A 44 -8.04 15.55 22.98
N GLY A 45 -7.07 15.52 23.89
CA GLY A 45 -7.08 16.31 25.13
C GLY A 45 -7.82 15.66 26.29
N LEU A 46 -8.11 14.37 26.18
CA LEU A 46 -8.74 13.53 27.19
C LEU A 46 -7.83 12.35 27.53
N THR A 47 -8.14 11.60 28.59
CA THR A 47 -7.43 10.36 28.91
C THR A 47 -7.72 9.28 27.86
N SER A 48 -7.01 8.15 27.94
CA SER A 48 -7.28 6.97 27.09
C SER A 48 -8.67 6.36 27.28
N SER A 49 -9.40 6.69 28.35
CA SER A 49 -10.81 6.31 28.53
C SER A 49 -11.80 7.28 27.87
N GLY A 50 -11.32 8.42 27.35
CA GLY A 50 -12.15 9.49 26.81
C GLY A 50 -12.72 10.44 27.86
N ASP A 51 -12.20 10.41 29.09
CA ASP A 51 -12.63 11.28 30.19
C ASP A 51 -11.62 12.40 30.46
N GLN A 52 -12.04 13.42 31.21
CA GLN A 52 -11.10 14.38 31.78
C GLN A 52 -10.23 13.71 32.85
N ALA A 53 -8.96 14.10 32.93
CA ALA A 53 -8.04 13.55 33.92
C ALA A 53 -8.36 14.09 35.32
N LEU A 54 -8.53 13.18 36.29
CA LEU A 54 -8.75 13.55 37.69
C LEU A 54 -7.41 13.74 38.43
N VAL A 55 -7.26 14.94 39.02
CA VAL A 55 -6.25 15.29 40.03
C VAL A 55 -6.97 15.68 41.31
N VAL A 56 -6.51 15.14 42.43
CA VAL A 56 -7.07 15.43 43.75
C VAL A 56 -6.14 16.35 44.51
N LEU A 57 -6.60 17.58 44.75
CA LEU A 57 -5.86 18.60 45.48
C LEU A 57 -6.28 18.60 46.95
N ALA A 58 -5.32 18.55 47.87
CA ALA A 58 -5.54 18.84 49.28
C ALA A 58 -4.87 20.16 49.64
N ALA A 59 -5.65 21.12 50.15
CA ALA A 59 -5.20 22.45 50.55
C ALA A 59 -5.70 22.77 51.97
N ASN A 60 -4.85 23.32 52.83
CA ASN A 60 -5.26 23.76 54.18
C ASN A 60 -5.63 25.26 54.26
N ASN A 61 -5.49 25.99 53.16
CA ASN A 61 -5.95 27.36 52.96
C ASN A 61 -6.66 27.49 51.61
N ASP A 62 -7.23 28.66 51.36
CA ASP A 62 -7.80 29.01 50.06
C ASP A 62 -6.70 29.01 48.98
N TRP A 63 -7.05 28.51 47.81
CA TRP A 63 -6.13 28.30 46.69
C TRP A 63 -6.70 28.88 45.39
N HIS A 64 -5.81 29.21 44.46
CA HIS A 64 -6.16 29.60 43.09
C HIS A 64 -5.11 29.13 42.08
N VAL A 65 -5.50 28.96 40.82
CA VAL A 65 -4.57 28.71 39.72
C VAL A 65 -3.86 30.01 39.41
N SER A 66 -2.54 30.05 39.62
CA SER A 66 -1.70 31.22 39.34
C SER A 66 -1.26 31.26 37.88
N ARG A 67 -1.11 30.10 37.24
CA ARG A 67 -0.65 29.96 35.85
C ARG A 67 -1.19 28.68 35.21
N LYS A 68 -1.59 28.76 33.94
CA LYS A 68 -1.84 27.59 33.08
C LYS A 68 -1.49 27.92 31.63
N ASP A 69 -1.04 26.92 30.88
CA ASP A 69 -0.95 27.08 29.43
C ASP A 69 -2.35 27.20 28.80
N GLU A 70 -2.48 27.99 27.74
CA GLU A 70 -3.79 28.38 27.19
C GLU A 70 -4.62 27.19 26.69
N TRP A 71 -3.96 26.17 26.14
CA TRP A 71 -4.57 24.94 25.62
C TRP A 71 -5.03 23.97 26.70
N LEU A 72 -4.80 24.27 27.98
CA LEU A 72 -5.22 23.45 29.13
C LEU A 72 -6.49 24.01 29.77
N HIS A 73 -7.39 23.12 30.15
CA HIS A 73 -8.65 23.42 30.82
C HIS A 73 -8.70 22.70 32.17
N ILE A 74 -9.21 23.38 33.20
CA ILE A 74 -9.37 22.82 34.55
C ILE A 74 -10.77 23.16 35.09
N SER A 75 -11.42 22.21 35.75
CA SER A 75 -12.82 22.38 36.19
C SER A 75 -13.04 23.51 37.20
N HIS A 76 -12.02 23.83 38.00
CA HIS A 76 -12.06 24.92 38.97
C HIS A 76 -10.70 25.61 39.01
N GLU A 77 -10.71 26.94 38.98
CA GLU A 77 -9.49 27.76 39.07
C GLU A 77 -9.27 28.34 40.47
N SER A 78 -10.16 28.07 41.42
CA SER A 78 -9.99 28.46 42.83
C SER A 78 -10.85 27.59 43.74
N GLY A 79 -10.53 27.57 45.03
CA GLY A 79 -11.32 26.88 46.04
C GLY A 79 -10.91 27.22 47.46
N ALA A 80 -11.81 26.93 48.41
CA ALA A 80 -11.52 27.11 49.83
C ALA A 80 -10.64 25.98 50.38
N ARG A 81 -10.19 26.08 51.63
CA ARG A 81 -9.53 24.95 52.32
C ARG A 81 -10.32 23.63 52.19
N GLY A 82 -9.64 22.52 51.95
CA GLY A 82 -10.23 21.19 51.86
C GLY A 82 -9.64 20.32 50.76
N ARG A 83 -10.34 19.23 50.45
CA ARG A 83 -10.00 18.29 49.37
C ARG A 83 -10.88 18.56 48.15
N HIS A 84 -10.27 18.74 46.99
CA HIS A 84 -10.93 19.11 45.74
C HIS A 84 -10.61 18.11 44.63
N ASN A 85 -11.61 17.79 43.83
CA ASN A 85 -11.45 17.00 42.62
C ASN A 85 -11.36 17.96 41.42
N LEU A 86 -10.19 18.03 40.81
CA LEU A 86 -9.91 18.86 39.64
C LEU A 86 -9.91 17.97 38.41
N PHE A 87 -10.72 18.33 37.41
CA PHE A 87 -10.79 17.62 36.15
C PHE A 87 -10.06 18.44 35.10
N ILE A 88 -9.08 17.83 34.45
CA ILE A 88 -8.16 18.46 33.51
C ILE A 88 -8.40 17.90 32.11
N SER A 89 -8.50 18.79 31.13
CA SER A 89 -8.52 18.45 29.71
C SER A 89 -7.69 19.45 28.91
N ALA A 90 -7.56 19.20 27.61
CA ALA A 90 -6.83 20.07 26.69
C ALA A 90 -7.61 20.29 25.41
N ASP A 91 -7.27 21.35 24.67
CA ASP A 91 -7.62 21.43 23.26
C ASP A 91 -6.95 20.28 22.49
N PRO A 92 -7.53 19.78 21.38
CA PRO A 92 -6.88 18.76 20.58
C PRO A 92 -5.48 19.19 20.10
N ASN A 93 -4.52 18.27 20.13
CA ASN A 93 -3.20 18.43 19.55
C ASN A 93 -3.20 17.83 18.14
N THR A 94 -3.17 18.69 17.12
CA THR A 94 -3.17 18.30 15.71
C THR A 94 -1.77 18.21 15.10
N SER A 95 -0.70 18.32 15.89
CA SER A 95 0.66 18.01 15.42
C SER A 95 1.01 16.56 15.70
N SER A 96 1.88 15.94 14.90
CA SER A 96 2.47 14.63 15.23
C SER A 96 3.36 14.64 16.47
N LYS A 97 3.72 15.82 16.97
CA LYS A 97 4.59 15.97 18.13
C LYS A 97 3.77 16.11 19.40
N SER A 98 4.11 15.30 20.39
CA SER A 98 3.62 15.48 21.75
C SER A 98 4.04 16.84 22.30
N ARG A 99 3.18 17.44 23.10
CA ARG A 99 3.43 18.74 23.75
C ARG A 99 3.34 18.60 25.27
N LEU A 100 4.10 19.44 25.96
CA LEU A 100 4.15 19.50 27.42
C LEU A 100 3.68 20.87 27.87
N GLY A 101 2.83 20.89 28.89
CA GLY A 101 2.38 22.13 29.54
C GLY A 101 2.28 22.00 31.05
N PHE A 102 1.95 23.10 31.70
CA PHE A 102 1.97 23.21 33.16
C PHE A 102 0.73 23.92 33.69
N ILE A 103 0.25 23.46 34.84
CA ILE A 103 -0.71 24.18 35.69
C ILE A 103 -0.04 24.40 37.05
N GLU A 104 -0.09 25.65 37.52
CA GLU A 104 0.46 26.08 38.80
C GLU A 104 -0.67 26.60 39.69
N ILE A 105 -0.68 26.12 40.93
CA ILE A 105 -1.65 26.48 41.96
C ILE A 105 -0.90 27.19 43.07
N ASP A 106 -1.33 28.41 43.40
CA ASP A 106 -0.86 29.15 44.56
C ASP A 106 -1.86 28.99 45.72
N MET A 107 -1.30 28.74 46.90
CA MET A 107 -2.01 28.76 48.15
C MET A 107 -1.16 29.52 49.18
N ALA A 108 -1.56 30.74 49.50
CA ALA A 108 -0.89 31.62 50.47
C ALA A 108 0.63 31.74 50.24
N GLY A 109 1.06 31.88 48.98
CA GLY A 109 2.46 32.02 48.60
C GLY A 109 3.25 30.71 48.50
N LYS A 110 2.60 29.56 48.66
CA LYS A 110 3.16 28.25 48.32
C LYS A 110 2.58 27.77 47.00
N THR A 111 3.47 27.40 46.08
CA THR A 111 3.10 26.92 44.75
C THR A 111 3.19 25.40 44.66
N GLU A 112 2.15 24.77 44.13
CA GLU A 112 2.19 23.38 43.64
C GLU A 112 2.02 23.40 42.13
N GLN A 113 2.89 22.71 41.41
CA GLN A 113 2.82 22.61 39.94
C GLN A 113 2.64 21.15 39.55
N PHE A 114 1.85 20.92 38.51
CA PHE A 114 1.82 19.63 37.83
C PHE A 114 1.94 19.80 36.30
N ALA A 115 2.61 18.82 35.70
CA ALA A 115 2.92 18.75 34.28
C ALA A 115 1.82 17.99 33.54
N VAL A 116 1.41 18.49 32.38
CA VAL A 116 0.45 17.83 31.48
C VAL A 116 1.15 17.49 30.18
N THR A 117 1.38 16.20 29.92
CA THR A 117 1.87 15.72 28.63
C THR A 117 0.67 15.32 27.77
N GLN A 118 0.60 15.87 26.56
CA GLN A 118 -0.40 15.51 25.57
C GLN A 118 0.26 14.83 24.38
N SER A 119 -0.21 13.66 24.00
CA SER A 119 0.27 12.93 22.83
C SER A 119 0.09 13.75 21.54
N GLY A 120 0.98 13.54 20.57
CA GLY A 120 0.77 13.99 19.19
C GLY A 120 -0.30 13.16 18.47
N PHE A 121 -0.80 13.67 17.36
CA PHE A 121 -1.67 12.93 16.45
C PHE A 121 -0.82 11.94 15.64
N ASP A 122 -1.13 10.65 15.73
CA ASP A 122 -0.42 9.60 14.98
C ASP A 122 -0.95 9.55 13.53
N TYR A 123 -0.34 10.34 12.65
CA TYR A 123 -0.75 10.43 11.25
C TYR A 123 -0.42 9.14 10.47
N ILE A 124 -1.30 8.79 9.52
CA ILE A 124 -1.10 7.68 8.59
C ILE A 124 -1.26 8.25 7.19
N LEU A 125 -0.14 8.45 6.48
CA LEU A 125 -0.12 8.90 5.09
C LEU A 125 0.55 7.83 4.24
N GLU A 126 -0.17 7.22 3.31
CA GLU A 126 0.37 6.26 2.36
C GLU A 126 -0.01 6.64 0.93
N ILE A 127 0.91 6.38 -0.01
CA ILE A 127 0.70 6.50 -1.45
C ILE A 127 1.17 5.21 -2.11
N ASP A 128 0.42 4.73 -3.09
CA ASP A 128 0.71 3.46 -3.79
C ASP A 128 1.82 3.59 -4.85
N ARG A 129 2.17 4.83 -5.25
CA ARG A 129 3.24 5.12 -6.21
C ARG A 129 3.92 6.46 -5.93
N THR A 130 5.20 6.55 -6.30
CA THR A 130 6.04 7.75 -6.15
C THR A 130 6.40 8.41 -7.48
N SER A 131 5.90 7.86 -8.59
CA SER A 131 6.09 8.41 -9.93
C SER A 131 4.82 8.24 -10.76
N ILE A 132 4.48 9.28 -11.51
CA ILE A 132 3.41 9.31 -12.51
C ILE A 132 4.03 9.70 -13.84
N GLU A 133 3.77 8.92 -14.88
CA GLU A 133 4.24 9.20 -16.23
C GLU A 133 3.04 9.49 -17.14
N LEU A 134 3.10 10.62 -17.83
CA LEU A 134 2.11 11.05 -18.80
C LEU A 134 2.70 11.11 -20.21
N ASP A 135 1.90 10.81 -21.21
CA ASP A 135 2.29 10.97 -22.61
C ASP A 135 2.28 12.45 -23.04
N ILE A 136 2.67 12.70 -24.29
CA ILE A 136 2.73 14.06 -24.84
C ILE A 136 1.40 14.80 -24.74
N ASP A 137 0.26 14.10 -24.83
CA ASP A 137 -1.08 14.67 -24.80
C ASP A 137 -1.62 14.75 -23.35
N GLY A 138 -0.81 14.34 -22.37
CA GLY A 138 -1.13 14.40 -20.94
C GLY A 138 -2.04 13.29 -20.46
N ALA A 139 -2.14 12.21 -21.23
CA ALA A 139 -2.84 10.99 -20.88
C ALA A 139 -1.90 9.97 -20.23
N ALA A 140 -2.49 8.88 -19.72
CA ALA A 140 -1.74 7.79 -19.13
C ALA A 140 -0.87 7.06 -20.17
N THR A 141 0.36 6.72 -19.83
CA THR A 141 1.21 5.88 -20.70
C THR A 141 0.77 4.42 -20.74
N GLN A 142 0.05 4.00 -19.69
CA GLN A 142 -0.65 2.71 -19.55
C GLN A 142 -1.99 2.95 -18.84
N PRO A 143 -3.03 2.13 -19.07
CA PRO A 143 -4.29 2.24 -18.35
C PRO A 143 -4.09 2.25 -16.82
N GLY A 144 -4.69 3.22 -16.13
CA GLY A 144 -4.56 3.38 -14.67
C GLY A 144 -3.21 3.91 -14.15
N SER A 145 -2.16 4.03 -14.97
CA SER A 145 -0.84 4.53 -14.52
C SER A 145 -0.87 5.97 -13.98
N HIS A 146 -1.77 6.78 -14.50
CA HIS A 146 -2.01 8.17 -14.12
C HIS A 146 -2.87 8.35 -12.85
N ILE A 147 -3.19 7.27 -12.10
CA ILE A 147 -4.02 7.32 -10.89
C ILE A 147 -3.18 6.92 -9.69
N MET A 148 -3.05 7.77 -8.68
CA MET A 148 -2.41 7.44 -7.40
C MET A 148 -3.46 7.24 -6.33
N THR A 149 -3.35 6.18 -5.54
CA THR A 149 -4.20 5.98 -4.36
C THR A 149 -3.53 6.60 -3.14
N VAL A 150 -4.24 7.50 -2.47
CA VAL A 150 -3.84 8.12 -1.21
C VAL A 150 -4.63 7.49 -0.07
N THR A 151 -3.95 6.98 0.95
CA THR A 151 -4.58 6.53 2.20
C THR A 151 -4.14 7.47 3.32
N ALA A 152 -5.11 8.14 3.93
CA ALA A 152 -4.91 9.14 4.97
C ALA A 152 -5.81 8.87 6.18
N ASN A 153 -5.41 9.23 7.40
CA ASN A 153 -6.30 9.23 8.58
C ASN A 153 -6.77 10.63 9.00
N SER A 154 -6.40 11.65 8.23
CA SER A 154 -6.82 13.03 8.35
C SER A 154 -6.94 13.69 6.97
N SER A 155 -7.29 14.98 6.95
CA SER A 155 -7.34 15.76 5.72
C SER A 155 -5.94 15.94 5.13
N TRP A 156 -5.83 15.83 3.81
CA TRP A 156 -4.58 15.95 3.08
C TRP A 156 -4.70 16.90 1.88
N THR A 157 -3.55 17.40 1.41
CA THR A 157 -3.46 18.31 0.26
C THR A 157 -2.25 17.99 -0.62
N ILE A 158 -2.38 18.26 -1.92
CA ILE A 158 -1.31 18.25 -2.91
C ILE A 158 -1.19 19.67 -3.47
N ASN A 159 -0.05 20.31 -3.23
CA ASN A 159 0.20 21.66 -3.73
C ASN A 159 0.89 21.60 -5.10
N VAL A 160 0.14 21.91 -6.15
CA VAL A 160 0.70 22.08 -7.50
C VAL A 160 1.31 23.49 -7.62
N PRO A 161 2.60 23.63 -7.92
CA PRO A 161 3.25 24.93 -8.09
C PRO A 161 2.55 25.78 -9.16
N SER A 162 2.46 27.10 -8.95
CA SER A 162 1.74 28.01 -9.86
C SER A 162 2.37 28.11 -11.25
N ASP A 163 3.68 27.85 -11.36
CA ASP A 163 4.42 27.75 -12.61
C ASP A 163 4.23 26.39 -13.32
N CYS A 164 3.60 25.41 -12.66
CA CYS A 164 3.23 24.11 -13.19
C CYS A 164 1.79 24.09 -13.75
N GLY A 165 1.39 25.16 -14.46
CA GLY A 165 0.03 25.31 -15.00
C GLY A 165 -0.35 24.27 -16.06
N TRP A 166 0.61 23.48 -16.54
CA TRP A 166 0.39 22.38 -17.50
C TRP A 166 -0.16 21.10 -16.85
N LEU A 167 -0.09 20.96 -15.52
CA LEU A 167 -0.50 19.77 -14.79
C LEU A 167 -1.83 20.00 -14.08
N LYS A 168 -2.74 19.05 -14.21
CA LYS A 168 -4.01 18.99 -13.49
C LYS A 168 -4.06 17.74 -12.61
N VAL A 169 -4.36 17.97 -11.33
CA VAL A 169 -4.49 16.94 -10.29
C VAL A 169 -5.92 16.96 -9.77
N THR A 170 -6.61 15.81 -9.72
CA THR A 170 -8.01 15.74 -9.29
C THR A 170 -8.31 14.48 -8.48
N PRO A 171 -8.73 14.60 -7.20
CA PRO A 171 -8.74 15.82 -6.40
C PRO A 171 -7.32 16.20 -5.93
N ALA A 172 -7.08 17.49 -5.70
CA ALA A 172 -5.81 17.99 -5.12
C ALA A 172 -5.86 18.08 -3.58
N SER A 173 -6.96 17.64 -2.96
CA SER A 173 -7.15 17.57 -1.51
C SER A 173 -8.23 16.54 -1.18
N GLY A 174 -8.20 15.96 0.01
CA GLY A 174 -9.21 15.02 0.46
C GLY A 174 -9.27 14.91 1.98
N GLU A 175 -10.25 14.15 2.46
CA GLU A 175 -10.43 13.83 3.88
C GLU A 175 -9.83 12.45 4.20
N ALA A 176 -9.92 12.05 5.47
CA ALA A 176 -9.50 10.73 5.92
C ALA A 176 -10.18 9.60 5.12
N GLY A 177 -9.41 8.56 4.79
CA GLY A 177 -9.82 7.41 4.01
C GLY A 177 -8.90 7.14 2.82
N GLU A 178 -9.35 6.25 1.93
CA GLU A 178 -8.69 5.95 0.66
C GLU A 178 -9.30 6.82 -0.45
N THR A 179 -8.45 7.55 -1.20
CA THR A 179 -8.88 8.43 -2.30
C THR A 179 -8.03 8.21 -3.54
N PRO A 180 -8.64 7.92 -4.71
CA PRO A 180 -7.93 7.92 -5.99
C PRO A 180 -7.72 9.36 -6.50
N VAL A 181 -6.48 9.68 -6.82
CA VAL A 181 -6.03 10.97 -7.38
C VAL A 181 -5.63 10.78 -8.83
N VAL A 182 -6.31 11.46 -9.74
CA VAL A 182 -6.09 11.39 -11.19
C VAL A 182 -5.20 12.54 -11.64
N PHE A 183 -4.18 12.21 -12.43
CA PHE A 183 -3.25 13.15 -13.03
C PHE A 183 -3.51 13.28 -14.54
N SER A 184 -3.48 14.49 -15.04
CA SER A 184 -3.57 14.78 -16.48
C SER A 184 -2.79 16.04 -16.79
N ALA A 185 -2.42 16.26 -18.04
CA ALA A 185 -1.67 17.45 -18.44
C ALA A 185 -2.18 18.03 -19.76
N ASP A 186 -1.86 19.30 -20.00
CA ASP A 186 -1.94 19.87 -21.34
C ASP A 186 -0.87 19.26 -22.25
N GLU A 187 -1.05 19.37 -23.57
CA GLU A 187 -0.04 18.88 -24.53
C GLU A 187 1.34 19.51 -24.27
N ASN A 188 2.39 18.69 -24.28
CA ASN A 188 3.76 19.16 -24.18
C ASN A 188 4.34 19.49 -25.56
N THR A 189 4.26 20.76 -25.95
CA THR A 189 4.74 21.26 -27.25
C THR A 189 6.22 21.67 -27.27
N SER A 190 6.95 21.47 -26.16
CA SER A 190 8.34 21.94 -26.03
C SER A 190 9.37 21.08 -26.79
N GLY A 191 9.01 19.85 -27.16
CA GLY A 191 9.94 18.90 -27.78
C GLY A 191 10.92 18.24 -26.81
N SER A 192 10.82 18.54 -25.50
CA SER A 192 11.64 17.94 -24.44
C SER A 192 10.74 17.47 -23.29
N ASP A 193 11.12 16.39 -22.63
CA ASP A 193 10.40 15.90 -21.46
C ASP A 193 10.38 16.97 -20.36
N ARG A 194 9.25 17.09 -19.65
CA ARG A 194 9.10 17.99 -18.50
C ARG A 194 8.72 17.20 -17.26
N MET A 195 9.14 17.68 -16.09
CA MET A 195 8.92 17.00 -14.81
C MET A 195 8.66 18.01 -13.70
N VAL A 196 7.82 17.62 -12.74
CA VAL A 196 7.62 18.33 -11.47
C VAL A 196 7.74 17.35 -10.31
N SER A 197 8.35 17.80 -9.21
CA SER A 197 8.29 17.11 -7.93
C SER A 197 7.19 17.74 -7.10
N LEU A 198 6.26 16.92 -6.62
CA LEU A 198 5.13 17.34 -5.80
C LEU A 198 5.24 16.70 -4.42
N ALA A 199 4.57 17.34 -3.46
CA ALA A 199 4.41 16.85 -2.11
C ALA A 199 2.93 16.68 -1.80
N ILE A 200 2.60 15.55 -1.18
CA ILE A 200 1.34 15.36 -0.47
C ILE A 200 1.57 15.56 1.02
N ILE A 201 0.71 16.37 1.63
CA ILE A 201 0.84 16.82 3.02
C ILE A 201 -0.40 16.39 3.80
N GLU A 202 -0.18 15.77 4.95
CA GLU A 202 -1.21 15.44 5.95
C GLU A 202 -0.71 15.95 7.32
N GLY A 203 -1.36 17.00 7.85
CA GLY A 203 -0.87 17.67 9.05
C GLY A 203 0.55 18.22 8.88
N ASP A 204 1.49 17.67 9.64
CA ASP A 204 2.92 17.97 9.54
C ASP A 204 3.76 16.84 8.89
N MET A 205 3.11 15.80 8.34
CA MET A 205 3.75 14.79 7.51
C MET A 205 3.76 15.17 6.03
N GLU A 206 4.80 14.75 5.33
CA GLU A 206 5.00 15.02 3.91
C GLU A 206 5.53 13.77 3.20
N LYS A 207 4.96 13.45 2.04
CA LYS A 207 5.51 12.48 1.10
C LYS A 207 5.71 13.11 -0.27
N THR A 208 6.89 12.90 -0.85
CA THR A 208 7.23 13.44 -2.17
C THR A 208 7.02 12.40 -3.27
N PHE A 209 6.53 12.85 -4.42
CA PHE A 209 6.43 12.06 -5.63
C PHE A 209 6.78 12.91 -6.86
N SER A 210 6.93 12.26 -8.01
CA SER A 210 7.27 12.92 -9.28
C SER A 210 6.16 12.73 -10.30
N VAL A 211 5.94 13.75 -11.12
CA VAL A 211 5.10 13.65 -12.33
C VAL A 211 5.97 14.06 -13.52
N SER A 212 6.13 13.16 -14.49
CA SER A 212 6.83 13.41 -15.73
C SER A 212 5.85 13.39 -16.91
N GLN A 213 6.14 14.19 -17.93
CA GLN A 213 5.40 14.20 -19.18
C GLN A 213 6.35 14.21 -20.36
N SER A 214 6.12 13.30 -21.32
CA SER A 214 6.97 13.24 -22.51
C SER A 214 6.86 14.50 -23.36
N GLY A 215 7.97 14.93 -23.96
CA GLY A 215 8.00 15.99 -24.97
C GLY A 215 7.93 15.49 -26.40
N THR A 216 7.85 14.17 -26.61
CA THR A 216 7.82 13.57 -27.94
C THR A 216 6.71 12.54 -28.07
N ARG A 217 6.13 12.45 -29.27
CA ARG A 217 5.07 11.49 -29.56
C ARG A 217 5.67 10.15 -29.96
N VAL A 218 5.21 9.08 -29.32
CA VAL A 218 5.63 7.71 -29.69
C VAL A 218 4.98 7.32 -31.01
N MET A 219 5.81 7.10 -32.03
CA MET A 219 5.36 6.78 -33.38
C MET A 219 5.44 5.27 -33.65
N PHE A 220 4.66 4.77 -34.61
CA PHE A 220 4.90 3.41 -35.07
C PHE A 220 6.30 3.27 -35.69
N ASP A 221 6.91 2.11 -35.49
CA ASP A 221 8.13 1.72 -36.18
C ASP A 221 7.91 1.55 -37.69
N ASP A 222 9.00 1.37 -38.43
CA ASP A 222 9.01 1.25 -39.88
C ASP A 222 8.97 -0.20 -40.38
N LYS A 223 8.81 -1.17 -39.47
CA LYS A 223 8.75 -2.59 -39.78
C LYS A 223 7.43 -2.92 -40.47
N THR A 224 7.48 -3.77 -41.49
CA THR A 224 6.28 -4.22 -42.22
C THR A 224 5.47 -5.23 -41.40
N VAL A 225 4.16 -5.30 -41.63
CA VAL A 225 3.31 -6.39 -41.11
C VAL A 225 3.94 -7.74 -41.45
N GLY A 226 4.01 -8.64 -40.48
CA GLY A 226 4.70 -9.92 -40.61
C GLY A 226 6.17 -9.92 -40.20
N PHE A 227 6.79 -8.76 -39.91
CA PHE A 227 8.13 -8.69 -39.34
C PHE A 227 8.19 -9.43 -37.99
N VAL A 228 9.25 -10.19 -37.76
CA VAL A 228 9.40 -11.03 -36.57
C VAL A 228 10.37 -10.36 -35.61
N TYR A 229 9.85 -9.87 -34.48
CA TYR A 229 10.69 -9.26 -33.43
C TYR A 229 11.37 -10.32 -32.56
N PHE A 230 10.70 -11.46 -32.37
CA PHE A 230 11.20 -12.57 -31.58
C PHE A 230 10.67 -13.88 -32.15
N THR A 231 11.51 -14.91 -32.15
CA THR A 231 11.11 -16.28 -32.46
C THR A 231 11.99 -17.25 -31.70
N ASP A 232 11.39 -18.30 -31.15
CA ASP A 232 12.09 -19.47 -30.61
C ASP A 232 11.27 -20.71 -30.94
N ASP A 233 11.84 -21.57 -31.79
CA ASP A 233 11.29 -22.88 -32.16
C ASP A 233 11.73 -23.98 -31.17
N MET A 234 12.41 -23.59 -30.09
CA MET A 234 12.89 -24.46 -29.03
C MET A 234 13.74 -25.64 -29.51
N ALA A 235 14.33 -25.58 -30.71
CA ALA A 235 15.15 -26.66 -31.27
C ALA A 235 16.40 -26.99 -30.43
N TRP A 236 16.78 -26.07 -29.52
CA TRP A 236 17.85 -26.25 -28.55
C TRP A 236 17.45 -27.13 -27.34
N ALA A 237 16.15 -27.28 -27.07
CA ALA A 237 15.63 -28.16 -26.03
C ALA A 237 15.68 -29.61 -26.52
N THR A 238 16.80 -30.29 -26.26
CA THR A 238 17.06 -31.64 -26.79
C THR A 238 17.31 -32.66 -25.67
N GLY A 239 17.28 -33.94 -26.04
CA GLY A 239 17.67 -35.06 -25.17
C GLY A 239 16.55 -35.62 -24.29
N GLY A 240 15.43 -34.89 -24.15
CA GLY A 240 14.18 -35.45 -23.67
C GLY A 240 13.45 -36.23 -24.78
N ASN A 241 12.37 -36.89 -24.41
CA ASN A 241 11.48 -37.56 -25.34
C ASN A 241 10.40 -36.62 -25.86
N ASP A 242 9.88 -36.91 -27.05
CA ASP A 242 8.61 -36.36 -27.55
C ASP A 242 7.43 -36.97 -26.79
N GLN A 243 7.20 -36.45 -25.58
CA GLN A 243 6.06 -36.80 -24.75
C GLN A 243 4.73 -36.43 -25.42
N VAL A 244 4.59 -35.27 -26.06
CA VAL A 244 3.30 -34.82 -26.62
C VAL A 244 2.93 -35.66 -27.83
N GLY A 245 3.88 -35.94 -28.72
CA GLY A 245 3.71 -36.81 -29.89
C GLY A 245 3.69 -38.31 -29.58
N SER A 246 3.55 -38.70 -28.31
CA SER A 246 3.43 -40.11 -27.90
C SER A 246 2.02 -40.44 -27.39
N ILE A 247 1.57 -41.67 -27.65
CA ILE A 247 0.25 -42.15 -27.20
C ILE A 247 0.17 -42.01 -25.68
N ASN A 248 -0.85 -41.28 -25.20
CA ASN A 248 -1.08 -40.99 -23.78
C ASN A 248 0.13 -40.40 -23.04
N GLY A 249 1.02 -39.69 -23.74
CA GLY A 249 2.23 -39.14 -23.13
C GLY A 249 3.19 -40.20 -22.57
N SER A 250 3.16 -41.41 -23.16
CA SER A 250 3.93 -42.57 -22.70
C SER A 250 5.45 -42.36 -22.77
N ALA A 251 5.95 -41.53 -23.69
CA ALA A 251 7.35 -41.16 -23.78
C ALA A 251 7.69 -40.05 -22.75
N ASN A 252 7.63 -40.36 -21.47
CA ASN A 252 7.58 -39.38 -20.37
C ASN A 252 8.93 -38.91 -19.80
N SER A 253 10.05 -39.27 -20.42
CA SER A 253 11.38 -38.85 -20.00
C SER A 253 11.68 -37.42 -20.47
N THR A 254 11.54 -36.44 -19.57
CA THR A 254 11.88 -35.03 -19.82
C THR A 254 13.03 -34.61 -18.92
N LEU A 255 13.93 -33.77 -19.42
CA LEU A 255 15.20 -33.47 -18.75
C LEU A 255 15.10 -32.18 -17.93
N PRO A 256 15.29 -32.20 -16.59
CA PRO A 256 15.23 -31.00 -15.77
C PRO A 256 16.38 -30.06 -16.12
N ILE A 257 16.10 -28.83 -16.54
CA ILE A 257 17.15 -27.91 -17.00
C ILE A 257 18.11 -27.51 -15.86
N TYR A 258 17.64 -27.55 -14.61
CA TYR A 258 18.44 -27.20 -13.42
C TYR A 258 19.41 -28.30 -12.96
N SER A 259 19.40 -29.48 -13.60
CA SER A 259 20.37 -30.53 -13.30
C SER A 259 21.75 -30.15 -13.86
N ALA A 260 22.81 -30.46 -13.11
CA ALA A 260 24.19 -30.27 -13.57
C ALA A 260 24.48 -30.99 -14.91
N ALA A 261 23.80 -32.11 -15.17
CA ALA A 261 23.93 -32.84 -16.44
C ALA A 261 23.36 -32.09 -17.65
N ASN A 262 22.49 -31.09 -17.42
CA ASN A 262 21.72 -30.39 -18.45
C ASN A 262 22.09 -28.90 -18.54
N VAL A 263 23.29 -28.52 -18.06
CA VAL A 263 23.75 -27.12 -17.99
C VAL A 263 23.73 -26.41 -19.36
N GLY A 264 23.97 -27.12 -20.45
CA GLY A 264 23.88 -26.56 -21.80
C GLY A 264 22.46 -26.11 -22.16
N ILE A 265 21.46 -26.92 -21.81
CA ILE A 265 20.04 -26.60 -22.02
C ILE A 265 19.64 -25.38 -21.19
N LYS A 266 20.07 -25.33 -19.92
CA LYS A 266 19.83 -24.16 -19.05
C LYS A 266 20.47 -22.89 -19.61
N THR A 267 21.67 -23.00 -20.17
CA THR A 267 22.37 -21.86 -20.78
C THR A 267 21.58 -21.30 -21.96
N GLU A 268 21.00 -22.16 -22.80
CA GLU A 268 20.15 -21.72 -23.90
C GLU A 268 18.84 -21.10 -23.43
N PHE A 269 18.21 -21.68 -22.41
CA PHE A 269 17.03 -21.08 -21.76
C PHE A 269 17.34 -19.67 -21.23
N ASP A 270 18.45 -19.50 -20.49
CA ASP A 270 18.82 -18.24 -19.85
C ASP A 270 19.23 -17.13 -20.82
N LYS A 271 19.56 -17.47 -22.07
CA LYS A 271 19.80 -16.46 -23.13
C LYS A 271 18.51 -15.77 -23.55
N ARG A 272 17.39 -16.48 -23.48
CA ARG A 272 16.11 -16.09 -24.08
C ARG A 272 15.05 -15.72 -23.06
N TYR A 273 15.11 -16.32 -21.88
CA TYR A 273 14.05 -16.24 -20.88
C TYR A 273 14.57 -15.90 -19.49
N PHE A 274 13.73 -15.19 -18.74
CA PHE A 274 13.83 -15.06 -17.29
C PHE A 274 12.76 -15.94 -16.65
N ASP A 275 13.12 -16.83 -15.72
CA ASP A 275 12.21 -17.74 -15.02
C ASP A 275 11.78 -17.15 -13.66
N PHE A 276 10.47 -16.95 -13.48
CA PHE A 276 9.91 -16.39 -12.24
C PHE A 276 9.89 -17.39 -11.06
N ASN A 277 10.04 -18.69 -11.31
CA ASN A 277 10.09 -19.76 -10.31
C ASN A 277 11.32 -20.68 -10.47
N ALA A 278 12.51 -20.09 -10.67
CA ALA A 278 13.74 -20.86 -10.84
C ALA A 278 14.05 -21.77 -9.63
N SER A 279 13.72 -21.34 -8.41
CA SER A 279 13.88 -22.12 -7.18
C SER A 279 12.99 -23.37 -7.15
N GLY A 280 11.80 -23.31 -7.76
CA GLY A 280 10.90 -24.44 -7.92
C GLY A 280 11.42 -25.52 -8.87
N SER A 281 12.44 -25.21 -9.68
CA SER A 281 13.10 -26.14 -10.62
C SER A 281 12.09 -26.97 -11.44
N SER A 282 11.10 -26.27 -11.99
CA SER A 282 9.88 -26.84 -12.60
C SER A 282 9.88 -26.78 -14.13
N VAL A 283 11.05 -26.53 -14.74
CA VAL A 283 11.23 -26.48 -16.20
C VAL A 283 12.06 -27.66 -16.69
N TYR A 284 11.59 -28.28 -17.76
CA TYR A 284 12.22 -29.46 -18.37
C TYR A 284 12.27 -29.33 -19.88
N ALA A 285 13.34 -29.82 -20.49
CA ALA A 285 13.43 -29.99 -21.94
C ALA A 285 12.84 -31.34 -22.36
N ALA A 286 12.07 -31.32 -23.44
CA ALA A 286 11.58 -32.48 -24.16
C ALA A 286 12.36 -32.63 -25.48
N ASP A 287 11.73 -33.12 -26.54
CA ASP A 287 12.28 -33.18 -27.90
C ASP A 287 11.79 -31.98 -28.73
N GLY A 288 12.54 -30.88 -28.67
CA GLY A 288 12.25 -29.65 -29.40
C GLY A 288 11.22 -28.73 -28.74
N TYR A 289 10.90 -28.91 -27.45
CA TYR A 289 9.98 -28.03 -26.73
C TYR A 289 10.19 -28.09 -25.21
N LEU A 290 9.53 -27.19 -24.47
CA LEU A 290 9.64 -27.10 -23.02
C LEU A 290 8.40 -27.66 -22.32
N LYS A 291 8.64 -28.25 -21.15
CA LYS A 291 7.62 -28.64 -20.18
C LYS A 291 7.74 -27.76 -18.95
N PHE A 292 6.61 -27.27 -18.47
CA PHE A 292 6.50 -26.51 -17.22
C PHE A 292 5.69 -27.23 -16.17
N GLY A 293 5.94 -26.82 -14.93
CA GLY A 293 5.19 -27.26 -13.76
C GLY A 293 5.75 -28.52 -13.12
N LYS A 294 5.71 -28.58 -11.79
CA LYS A 294 6.10 -29.77 -11.02
C LYS A 294 5.40 -29.80 -9.66
N GLY A 295 4.36 -30.63 -9.54
CA GLY A 295 3.52 -30.62 -8.34
C GLY A 295 3.10 -29.20 -8.03
N ASN A 296 3.33 -28.77 -6.80
CA ASN A 296 2.98 -27.44 -6.31
C ASN A 296 3.82 -26.29 -6.90
N ASN A 297 4.69 -26.53 -7.89
CA ASN A 297 5.50 -25.49 -8.51
C ASN A 297 4.94 -25.19 -9.90
N GLN A 298 4.17 -24.10 -10.03
CA GLN A 298 3.82 -23.48 -11.31
C GLN A 298 5.03 -22.71 -11.87
N ASN A 299 4.94 -22.22 -13.10
CA ASN A 299 6.00 -21.38 -13.66
C ASN A 299 5.43 -20.36 -14.65
N ALA A 300 6.16 -19.26 -14.82
CA ALA A 300 6.01 -18.25 -15.83
C ALA A 300 7.41 -17.79 -16.25
N PHE A 301 7.56 -17.35 -17.49
CA PHE A 301 8.82 -16.81 -17.98
C PHE A 301 8.59 -15.54 -18.79
N MET A 302 9.59 -14.67 -18.77
CA MET A 302 9.59 -13.42 -19.52
C MET A 302 10.59 -13.51 -20.67
N LEU A 303 10.26 -12.94 -21.82
CA LEU A 303 11.24 -12.74 -22.90
C LEU A 303 12.35 -11.81 -22.38
N LYS A 304 13.60 -12.27 -22.46
CA LYS A 304 14.74 -11.56 -21.86
C LYS A 304 15.30 -10.47 -22.75
N GLN A 305 15.27 -10.67 -24.06
CA GLN A 305 15.74 -9.67 -25.01
C GLN A 305 14.62 -8.67 -25.30
N PRO A 306 14.89 -7.35 -25.19
CA PRO A 306 14.00 -6.33 -25.70
C PRO A 306 13.63 -6.59 -27.15
N LEU A 307 12.41 -6.24 -27.54
CA LEU A 307 12.01 -6.28 -28.94
C LEU A 307 12.84 -5.25 -29.72
N ASP A 308 13.22 -5.56 -30.96
CA ASP A 308 13.94 -4.66 -31.88
C ASP A 308 13.02 -3.52 -32.37
N ILE A 309 12.62 -2.66 -31.44
CA ILE A 309 11.79 -1.48 -31.63
C ILE A 309 12.64 -0.26 -31.22
N PRO A 310 12.94 0.68 -32.13
CA PRO A 310 13.77 1.83 -31.79
C PRO A 310 13.19 2.70 -30.66
N ALA A 311 14.05 3.43 -29.94
CA ALA A 311 13.60 4.39 -28.93
C ALA A 311 12.61 5.42 -29.53
N GLY A 312 11.56 5.75 -28.77
CA GLY A 312 10.48 6.62 -29.24
C GLY A 312 9.56 5.97 -30.29
N LYS A 313 9.72 4.67 -30.56
CA LYS A 313 8.84 3.89 -31.44
C LYS A 313 7.99 2.89 -30.67
N LYS A 314 6.87 2.51 -31.29
CA LYS A 314 5.99 1.43 -30.86
C LYS A 314 5.59 0.52 -32.01
N ALA A 315 5.07 -0.66 -31.69
CA ALA A 315 4.50 -1.60 -32.65
C ALA A 315 3.23 -2.23 -32.09
N ASN A 316 2.31 -2.62 -32.96
CA ASN A 316 1.30 -3.61 -32.61
C ASN A 316 1.85 -5.00 -32.97
N VAL A 317 1.66 -5.97 -32.09
CA VAL A 317 2.23 -7.32 -32.26
C VAL A 317 1.20 -8.40 -31.97
N ALA A 318 1.39 -9.55 -32.63
CA ALA A 318 0.76 -10.82 -32.31
C ALA A 318 1.81 -11.72 -31.65
N ILE A 319 1.51 -12.18 -30.44
CA ILE A 319 2.30 -13.16 -29.69
C ILE A 319 1.65 -14.52 -29.91
N SER A 320 2.30 -15.39 -30.67
CA SER A 320 1.82 -16.74 -30.97
C SER A 320 2.69 -17.82 -30.35
N PHE A 321 2.08 -18.94 -29.99
CA PHE A 321 2.74 -20.12 -29.43
C PHE A 321 1.77 -21.31 -29.48
N ARG A 322 2.29 -22.52 -29.32
CA ARG A 322 1.47 -23.74 -29.17
C ARG A 322 1.57 -24.29 -27.76
N LEU A 323 0.46 -24.85 -27.25
CA LEU A 323 0.40 -25.48 -25.93
C LEU A 323 -0.19 -26.89 -25.98
N ALA A 324 0.25 -27.73 -25.05
CA ALA A 324 -0.36 -29.03 -24.75
C ALA A 324 -0.45 -29.24 -23.23
N LYS A 325 -1.48 -29.95 -22.77
CA LYS A 325 -1.62 -30.36 -21.35
C LYS A 325 -0.89 -31.67 -21.08
N ASN A 326 -0.30 -31.79 -19.90
CA ASN A 326 0.12 -33.08 -19.39
C ASN A 326 -1.12 -33.88 -18.92
N GLY A 327 -1.66 -34.72 -19.79
CA GLY A 327 -2.92 -35.42 -19.57
C GLY A 327 -4.09 -34.44 -19.37
N THR A 328 -4.67 -34.48 -18.17
CA THR A 328 -5.81 -33.63 -17.77
C THR A 328 -5.47 -32.70 -16.60
N ASP A 329 -4.18 -32.37 -16.42
CA ASP A 329 -3.76 -31.41 -15.40
C ASP A 329 -4.41 -30.04 -15.64
N LYS A 330 -4.55 -29.22 -14.58
CA LYS A 330 -5.29 -27.94 -14.58
C LYS A 330 -4.54 -26.79 -15.27
N PHE A 331 -3.72 -27.11 -16.26
CA PHE A 331 -2.82 -26.17 -16.90
C PHE A 331 -3.55 -25.25 -17.89
N THR A 332 -3.43 -23.95 -17.66
CA THR A 332 -3.81 -22.87 -18.57
C THR A 332 -2.70 -21.83 -18.57
N VAL A 333 -2.55 -21.09 -19.65
CA VAL A 333 -1.50 -20.07 -19.79
C VAL A 333 -2.13 -18.74 -20.14
N SER A 334 -1.63 -17.66 -19.55
CA SER A 334 -1.92 -16.30 -20.03
C SER A 334 -0.63 -15.62 -20.47
N VAL A 335 -0.81 -14.62 -21.33
CA VAL A 335 0.21 -13.62 -21.64
C VAL A 335 -0.05 -12.42 -20.75
N ALA A 336 1.00 -11.90 -20.11
CA ALA A 336 0.98 -10.63 -19.41
C ALA A 336 2.03 -9.68 -19.99
N VAL A 337 1.77 -8.38 -19.90
CA VAL A 337 2.72 -7.32 -20.26
C VAL A 337 3.04 -6.47 -19.04
N ASP A 338 4.32 -6.17 -18.84
CA ASP A 338 4.80 -5.17 -17.88
C ASP A 338 5.52 -4.06 -18.67
N GLY A 339 5.15 -2.80 -18.44
CA GLY A 339 5.57 -1.66 -19.25
C GLY A 339 4.56 -1.30 -20.36
N PRO A 340 4.97 -0.49 -21.36
CA PRO A 340 4.07 -0.01 -22.40
C PRO A 340 3.39 -1.12 -23.19
N GLY A 341 2.11 -0.98 -23.49
CA GLY A 341 1.36 -1.87 -24.38
C GLY A 341 0.08 -2.38 -23.75
N GLU A 342 -0.92 -2.62 -24.60
CA GLU A 342 -2.28 -2.97 -24.19
C GLU A 342 -2.70 -4.27 -24.88
N ILE A 343 -3.09 -5.28 -24.10
CA ILE A 343 -3.58 -6.55 -24.61
C ILE A 343 -5.01 -6.38 -25.12
N GLU A 344 -5.26 -6.81 -26.35
CA GLU A 344 -6.61 -6.84 -26.90
C GLU A 344 -7.47 -7.86 -26.16
N ASN A 345 -8.66 -7.43 -25.70
CA ASN A 345 -9.58 -8.26 -24.90
C ASN A 345 -8.94 -8.77 -23.60
N ALA A 346 -8.13 -7.93 -22.96
CA ALA A 346 -7.59 -8.18 -21.64
C ALA A 346 -8.70 -8.45 -20.60
N VAL A 347 -8.34 -9.17 -19.53
CA VAL A 347 -9.26 -9.56 -18.44
C VAL A 347 -9.14 -8.68 -17.20
N ASN A 348 -8.30 -7.65 -17.24
CA ASN A 348 -8.09 -6.69 -16.17
C ASN A 348 -8.16 -5.25 -16.68
N ASP A 349 -8.41 -4.32 -15.76
CA ASP A 349 -8.62 -2.91 -16.07
C ASP A 349 -7.34 -2.23 -16.58
N GLU A 350 -6.16 -2.75 -16.21
CA GLU A 350 -4.86 -2.26 -16.70
C GLU A 350 -4.56 -2.69 -18.15
N LEU A 351 -5.43 -3.50 -18.76
CA LEU A 351 -5.26 -4.10 -20.09
C LEU A 351 -3.95 -4.89 -20.26
N SER A 352 -3.43 -5.47 -19.18
CA SER A 352 -2.10 -6.07 -19.14
C SER A 352 -2.09 -7.60 -19.03
N LEU A 353 -3.26 -8.25 -18.93
CA LEU A 353 -3.38 -9.70 -18.80
C LEU A 353 -4.38 -10.28 -19.82
N SER A 354 -3.95 -11.27 -20.59
CA SER A 354 -4.82 -11.98 -21.54
C SER A 354 -5.79 -12.92 -20.84
N ALA A 355 -6.91 -13.20 -21.52
CA ALA A 355 -7.73 -14.35 -21.17
C ALA A 355 -6.91 -15.67 -21.17
N PRO A 356 -7.29 -16.66 -20.36
CA PRO A 356 -6.58 -17.94 -20.31
C PRO A 356 -6.59 -18.65 -21.67
N CYS A 357 -5.42 -18.94 -22.19
CA CYS A 357 -5.20 -19.90 -23.27
C CYS A 357 -5.39 -21.30 -22.70
N VAL A 358 -6.48 -21.97 -23.09
CA VAL A 358 -6.85 -23.30 -22.60
C VAL A 358 -6.50 -24.37 -23.65
N PRO A 359 -5.45 -25.19 -23.42
CA PRO A 359 -5.10 -26.31 -24.30
C PRO A 359 -6.08 -27.47 -24.17
N VAL A 360 -6.02 -28.41 -25.11
CA VAL A 360 -6.91 -29.57 -25.17
C VAL A 360 -6.68 -30.49 -23.97
N ASP A 361 -7.76 -30.99 -23.37
CA ASP A 361 -7.70 -32.03 -22.35
C ASP A 361 -7.39 -33.38 -23.00
N ASN A 362 -6.24 -33.96 -22.66
CA ASN A 362 -5.79 -35.23 -23.21
C ASN A 362 -6.40 -36.40 -22.41
N SER A 363 -7.72 -36.52 -22.44
CA SER A 363 -8.48 -37.57 -21.75
C SER A 363 -8.51 -38.91 -22.50
N ASP A 364 -8.42 -38.88 -23.83
CA ASP A 364 -8.28 -40.08 -24.66
C ASP A 364 -6.85 -40.63 -24.59
N LYS A 365 -6.73 -41.82 -23.98
CA LYS A 365 -5.44 -42.49 -23.75
C LYS A 365 -4.98 -43.35 -24.93
N THR A 366 -5.71 -43.34 -26.05
CA THR A 366 -5.42 -44.16 -27.23
C THR A 366 -4.71 -43.38 -28.34
N ILE A 367 -4.67 -42.07 -28.22
CA ILE A 367 -4.06 -41.15 -29.17
C ILE A 367 -2.86 -40.42 -28.57
N ASN A 368 -2.09 -39.77 -29.43
CA ASN A 368 -1.09 -38.79 -29.01
C ASN A 368 -1.76 -37.61 -28.32
N TRP A 369 -1.03 -36.97 -27.41
CA TRP A 369 -1.48 -35.70 -26.85
C TRP A 369 -1.50 -34.61 -27.93
N GLN A 370 -2.37 -33.63 -27.75
CA GLN A 370 -2.69 -32.66 -28.79
C GLN A 370 -2.11 -31.28 -28.48
N TRP A 371 -1.41 -30.72 -29.47
CA TRP A 371 -1.06 -29.31 -29.52
C TRP A 371 -2.27 -28.47 -29.94
N LYS A 372 -2.32 -27.24 -29.44
CA LYS A 372 -3.25 -26.20 -29.88
C LYS A 372 -2.51 -24.88 -29.98
N ASP A 373 -2.73 -24.17 -31.08
CA ASP A 373 -2.14 -22.87 -31.34
C ASP A 373 -2.94 -21.75 -30.68
N PHE A 374 -2.23 -20.72 -30.22
CA PHE A 374 -2.79 -19.53 -29.61
C PHE A 374 -2.15 -18.28 -30.18
N THR A 375 -2.88 -17.18 -30.12
CA THR A 375 -2.39 -15.85 -30.48
C THR A 375 -3.01 -14.83 -29.54
N VAL A 376 -2.17 -13.96 -28.98
CA VAL A 376 -2.58 -12.81 -28.17
C VAL A 376 -2.05 -11.56 -28.85
N ASN A 377 -2.95 -10.62 -29.17
CA ASN A 377 -2.58 -9.35 -29.77
C ASN A 377 -2.29 -8.31 -28.68
N VAL A 378 -1.25 -7.52 -28.89
CA VAL A 378 -0.85 -6.44 -28.00
C VAL A 378 -0.58 -5.19 -28.83
N ASN A 379 -1.23 -4.10 -28.47
CA ASN A 379 -1.13 -2.82 -29.14
C ASN A 379 -0.09 -1.93 -28.45
N GLY A 380 0.69 -1.19 -29.22
CA GLY A 380 1.59 -0.16 -28.70
C GLY A 380 2.79 -0.66 -27.88
N VAL A 381 3.29 -1.86 -28.12
CA VAL A 381 4.52 -2.36 -27.47
C VAL A 381 5.74 -1.54 -27.89
N THR A 382 6.69 -1.39 -26.99
CA THR A 382 7.97 -0.70 -27.19
C THR A 382 9.13 -1.64 -26.84
N ALA A 383 10.38 -1.18 -26.94
CA ALA A 383 11.52 -1.96 -26.44
C ALA A 383 11.45 -2.24 -24.93
N GLU A 384 10.77 -1.40 -24.16
CA GLU A 384 10.62 -1.55 -22.71
C GLU A 384 9.49 -2.52 -22.31
N THR A 385 8.70 -2.98 -23.28
CA THR A 385 7.62 -3.94 -23.01
C THR A 385 8.19 -5.31 -22.66
N LYS A 386 7.89 -5.77 -21.45
CA LYS A 386 8.22 -7.12 -21.00
C LYS A 386 7.04 -8.04 -21.28
N ILE A 387 7.26 -9.05 -22.11
CA ILE A 387 6.26 -10.06 -22.42
C ILE A 387 6.48 -11.27 -21.52
N ILE A 388 5.46 -11.61 -20.73
CA ILE A 388 5.45 -12.72 -19.77
C ILE A 388 4.46 -13.77 -20.25
N ILE A 389 4.87 -15.04 -20.28
CA ILE A 389 4.04 -16.18 -20.66
C ILE A 389 4.13 -17.21 -19.54
N GLY A 390 2.99 -17.62 -18.98
CA GLY A 390 3.03 -18.52 -17.83
C GLY A 390 1.68 -19.02 -17.37
N GLU A 391 1.69 -19.88 -16.35
CA GLU A 391 0.46 -20.42 -15.76
C GLU A 391 -0.44 -19.28 -15.30
N THR A 392 -1.68 -19.26 -15.78
CA THR A 392 -2.57 -18.09 -15.69
C THR A 392 -2.70 -17.56 -14.28
N GLN A 393 -3.06 -18.44 -13.35
CA GLN A 393 -3.37 -18.01 -12.00
C GLN A 393 -2.07 -17.74 -11.22
N TYR A 394 -0.91 -18.30 -11.62
CA TYR A 394 0.38 -18.02 -11.00
C TYR A 394 0.78 -16.57 -11.26
N ILE A 395 0.50 -16.06 -12.46
CA ILE A 395 0.62 -14.64 -12.79
C ILE A 395 -0.35 -13.81 -11.93
N ILE A 396 -1.65 -14.17 -11.90
CA ILE A 396 -2.68 -13.45 -11.14
C ILE A 396 -2.36 -13.40 -9.63
N ASP A 397 -1.81 -14.48 -9.07
CA ASP A 397 -1.46 -14.58 -7.65
C ASP A 397 -0.15 -13.83 -7.30
N GLY A 398 0.44 -13.10 -8.25
CA GLY A 398 1.70 -12.38 -8.06
C GLY A 398 2.89 -13.32 -7.92
N PHE A 399 2.96 -14.33 -8.79
CA PHE A 399 4.01 -15.36 -8.82
C PHE A 399 4.09 -16.20 -7.53
N LYS A 400 2.95 -16.41 -6.86
CA LYS A 400 2.81 -17.29 -5.70
C LYS A 400 2.32 -18.67 -6.12
N THR A 401 3.05 -19.70 -5.70
CA THR A 401 2.72 -21.08 -6.04
C THR A 401 1.49 -21.59 -5.30
N ARG A 402 0.76 -22.54 -5.91
CA ARG A 402 -0.39 -23.21 -5.26
C ARG A 402 -0.30 -24.74 -5.29
N SER A 403 -1.05 -25.37 -4.41
CA SER A 403 -1.13 -26.84 -4.35
C SER A 403 -1.86 -27.41 -5.56
N GLY A 404 -1.35 -28.52 -6.11
CA GLY A 404 -1.96 -29.25 -7.22
C GLY A 404 -0.98 -29.55 -8.36
N TYR A 405 -1.49 -29.99 -9.50
CA TYR A 405 -0.69 -30.23 -10.71
C TYR A 405 -1.15 -29.33 -11.84
N PHE A 406 -0.22 -28.52 -12.34
CA PHE A 406 -0.43 -27.51 -13.39
C PHE A 406 0.67 -27.66 -14.44
N ARG A 407 0.79 -28.87 -15.00
CA ARG A 407 1.87 -29.21 -15.91
C ARG A 407 1.39 -29.15 -17.35
N GLY A 408 2.24 -28.62 -18.21
CA GLY A 408 1.98 -28.53 -19.64
C GLY A 408 3.23 -28.27 -20.42
N PHE A 409 3.05 -28.07 -21.72
CA PHE A 409 4.12 -27.91 -22.68
C PHE A 409 3.89 -26.66 -23.51
N ILE A 410 4.97 -25.98 -23.88
CA ILE A 410 4.95 -24.84 -24.81
C ILE A 410 5.97 -25.07 -25.91
N ASP A 411 5.69 -24.49 -27.07
CA ASP A 411 6.63 -24.39 -28.17
C ASP A 411 6.26 -23.25 -29.13
N ASP A 412 7.12 -23.01 -30.14
CA ASP A 412 6.91 -22.10 -31.27
C ASP A 412 6.54 -20.67 -30.85
N ILE A 413 7.27 -20.11 -29.88
CA ILE A 413 7.00 -18.74 -29.40
C ILE A 413 7.46 -17.74 -30.43
N LYS A 414 6.56 -16.87 -30.87
CA LYS A 414 6.84 -15.86 -31.89
C LYS A 414 6.13 -14.55 -31.59
N VAL A 415 6.81 -13.43 -31.81
CA VAL A 415 6.27 -12.07 -31.72
C VAL A 415 6.36 -11.42 -33.09
N THR A 416 5.21 -11.14 -33.70
CA THR A 416 5.13 -10.69 -35.10
C THR A 416 4.38 -9.38 -35.22
N ARG A 417 4.87 -8.47 -36.07
CA ARG A 417 4.23 -7.19 -36.38
C ARG A 417 2.83 -7.37 -36.97
N THR A 418 1.84 -6.66 -36.42
CA THR A 418 0.47 -6.54 -36.94
C THR A 418 0.19 -5.13 -37.46
N ALA A 419 -0.96 -4.92 -38.09
CA ALA A 419 -1.37 -3.62 -38.62
C ALA A 419 -1.57 -2.57 -37.51
N ASN A 420 -1.37 -1.30 -37.86
CA ASN A 420 -1.78 -0.17 -37.03
C ASN A 420 -3.29 -0.02 -37.24
N ASN A 421 -4.10 -0.39 -36.25
CA ASN A 421 -5.56 -0.21 -36.32
C ASN A 421 -5.94 1.26 -36.32
#